data_AF-A0AAF0YTV6-F1
#
_entry.id   AF-A0AAF0YTV6-F1
#
_cell.length_a   1.000
_cell.length_b   1.000
_cell.length_c   1.000
_cell.angle_alpha   90.00
_cell.angle_beta   90.00
_cell.angle_gamma   90.00
#
_symmetry.space_group_name_H-M   'P 1'
#
loop_
_entity.id
_entity.type
_entity.pdbx_description
1 polymer ?
#
loop_
_entity_poly.entity_id
_entity_poly.type
_entity_poly.pdbx_seq_one_letter_code
_entity_poly.pdbx_strand_id
1 'polypeptide(L)'
;MNHDRGADFLALYSDAMVNILGVYHGSTIRQLVARGADTTLARTIKKLSSIYFGSSMAAKKQRDCRASASANRHTLGTLKEIETQVGHLKDKRKAWQVRCGLTALPADLATIRKRGAEIVAAINGTGVVNPSKAASARRVNNTTYMDFHIRTESNLVTQAFTAAKAYAEKEDIPVSDAACLLMLGNATGKVPLVTPVVVLPLDERVLGVTPAERAHAVLSLSNGARMTV
;
A
#
# COMPACT_ATOMS: atom_id res chain seq x y z
N MET A 1 -47.62 -9.22 -9.83
CA MET A 1 -46.29 -9.71 -10.28
C MET A 1 -45.50 -10.11 -9.04
N ASN A 2 -45.51 -11.40 -8.71
CA ASN A 2 -44.80 -11.97 -7.56
C ASN A 2 -43.28 -11.91 -7.79
N HIS A 3 -42.58 -11.03 -7.08
CA HIS A 3 -41.12 -11.10 -6.91
C HIS A 3 -40.81 -11.84 -5.61
N ASP A 4 -41.03 -13.16 -5.61
CA ASP A 4 -40.52 -14.06 -4.58
C ASP A 4 -39.76 -15.18 -5.29
N ARG A 5 -38.47 -14.94 -5.54
CA ARG A 5 -37.44 -15.97 -5.83
C ARG A 5 -36.06 -15.34 -6.01
N GLY A 6 -35.46 -15.02 -4.87
CA GLY A 6 -34.07 -14.62 -4.73
C GLY A 6 -33.95 -13.92 -3.39
N ALA A 7 -33.33 -14.56 -2.40
CA ALA A 7 -33.04 -13.89 -1.14
C ALA A 7 -32.31 -12.58 -1.47
N ASP A 8 -32.81 -11.45 -0.97
CA ASP A 8 -32.21 -10.14 -1.23
C ASP A 8 -30.74 -10.20 -0.80
N PHE A 9 -29.86 -10.25 -1.79
CA PHE A 9 -28.42 -10.37 -1.59
C PHE A 9 -27.92 -9.21 -0.73
N LEU A 10 -28.46 -8.01 -0.91
CA LEU A 10 -28.06 -6.85 -0.14
C LEU A 10 -28.55 -6.96 1.30
N ALA A 11 -29.76 -7.48 1.54
CA ALA A 11 -30.22 -7.77 2.90
C ALA A 11 -29.29 -8.78 3.60
N LEU A 12 -28.94 -9.88 2.93
CA LEU A 12 -28.03 -10.89 3.47
C LEU A 12 -26.60 -10.36 3.70
N TYR A 13 -26.09 -9.61 2.73
CA TYR A 13 -24.73 -9.05 2.75
C TYR A 13 -24.59 -7.87 3.73
N SER A 14 -25.67 -7.13 3.97
CA SER A 14 -25.70 -5.99 4.89
C SER A 14 -25.54 -6.42 6.35
N ASP A 15 -25.91 -7.64 6.74
CA ASP A 15 -25.52 -8.21 8.04
C ASP A 15 -24.54 -9.37 7.86
N ALA A 16 -23.33 -9.04 7.40
CA ALA A 16 -22.29 -10.03 7.20
C ALA A 16 -21.83 -10.68 8.53
N MET A 17 -22.02 -10.00 9.67
CA MET A 17 -21.62 -10.51 10.97
C MET A 17 -22.37 -11.80 11.32
N VAL A 18 -23.70 -11.78 11.21
CA VAL A 18 -24.53 -12.95 11.52
C VAL A 18 -24.64 -13.88 10.31
N ASN A 19 -25.00 -13.33 9.15
CA ASN A 19 -25.39 -14.14 7.98
C ASN A 19 -24.22 -14.81 7.26
N ILE A 20 -22.99 -14.34 7.48
CA ILE A 20 -21.78 -14.89 6.84
C ILE A 20 -20.82 -15.39 7.91
N LEU A 21 -20.31 -14.50 8.77
CA LEU A 21 -19.23 -14.87 9.69
C LEU A 21 -19.68 -15.88 10.76
N GLY A 22 -20.91 -15.75 11.27
CA GLY A 22 -21.50 -16.70 12.20
C GLY A 22 -21.76 -18.07 11.56
N VAL A 23 -22.38 -18.09 10.37
CA VAL A 23 -22.70 -19.32 9.62
C VAL A 23 -21.45 -20.12 9.26
N TYR A 24 -20.38 -19.44 8.86
CA TYR A 24 -19.15 -20.09 8.40
C TYR A 24 -18.08 -20.22 9.48
N HIS A 25 -18.40 -19.96 10.75
CA HIS A 25 -17.46 -20.18 11.84
C HIS A 25 -17.04 -21.65 11.93
N GLY A 26 -15.73 -21.88 12.08
CA GLY A 26 -15.14 -23.23 12.07
C GLY A 26 -14.93 -23.83 10.66
N SER A 27 -15.41 -23.20 9.58
CA SER A 27 -15.17 -23.68 8.22
C SER A 27 -13.72 -23.49 7.78
N THR A 28 -13.17 -24.47 7.06
CA THR A 28 -11.85 -24.37 6.42
C THR A 28 -11.91 -23.57 5.11
N ILE A 29 -10.76 -23.06 4.64
CA ILE A 29 -10.68 -22.35 3.35
C ILE A 29 -11.17 -23.26 2.21
N ARG A 30 -10.78 -24.55 2.22
CA ARG A 30 -11.20 -25.53 1.20
C ARG A 30 -12.72 -25.72 1.18
N GLN A 31 -13.37 -25.80 2.34
CA GLN A 31 -14.83 -25.92 2.44
C GLN A 31 -15.54 -24.67 1.92
N LEU A 32 -15.00 -23.48 2.18
CA LEU A 32 -15.54 -22.22 1.65
C LEU A 32 -15.39 -22.13 0.13
N VAL A 33 -14.25 -22.53 -0.41
CA VAL A 33 -14.01 -22.57 -1.87
C VAL A 33 -14.93 -23.59 -2.55
N ALA A 34 -15.11 -24.77 -1.95
CA ALA A 34 -16.05 -25.77 -2.44
C ALA A 34 -17.52 -25.28 -2.46
N ARG A 35 -17.85 -24.27 -1.63
CA ARG A 35 -19.17 -23.61 -1.60
C ARG A 35 -19.28 -22.40 -2.53
N GLY A 36 -18.27 -22.15 -3.36
CA GLY A 36 -18.31 -21.11 -4.39
C GLY A 36 -17.63 -19.79 -4.02
N ALA A 37 -16.98 -19.68 -2.86
CA ALA A 37 -16.14 -18.51 -2.57
C ALA A 37 -14.82 -18.58 -3.34
N ASP A 38 -14.35 -17.45 -3.87
CA ASP A 38 -12.95 -17.40 -4.32
C ASP A 38 -11.98 -17.49 -3.13
N THR A 39 -10.70 -17.75 -3.41
CA THR A 39 -9.70 -17.95 -2.37
C THR A 39 -9.47 -16.71 -1.48
N THR A 40 -9.61 -15.51 -2.03
CA THR A 40 -9.44 -14.24 -1.32
C THR A 40 -10.62 -13.99 -0.38
N LEU A 41 -11.84 -14.22 -0.86
CA LEU A 41 -13.05 -14.13 -0.05
C LEU A 41 -13.04 -15.17 1.07
N ALA A 42 -12.68 -16.42 0.77
CA ALA A 42 -12.59 -17.50 1.76
C ALA A 42 -11.59 -17.19 2.88
N ARG A 43 -10.41 -16.63 2.55
CA ARG A 43 -9.43 -16.16 3.56
C ARG A 43 -9.99 -15.03 4.41
N THR A 44 -10.72 -14.09 3.80
CA THR A 44 -11.33 -12.96 4.50
C THR A 44 -12.38 -13.45 5.49
N ILE A 45 -13.30 -14.30 5.06
CA ILE A 45 -14.34 -14.91 5.92
C ILE A 45 -13.70 -15.69 7.06
N LYS A 46 -12.73 -16.57 6.77
CA LYS A 46 -12.04 -17.36 7.80
C LYS A 46 -11.36 -16.45 8.85
N LYS A 47 -10.62 -15.42 8.39
CA LYS A 47 -9.94 -14.49 9.29
C LYS A 47 -10.94 -13.74 10.17
N LEU A 48 -11.94 -13.09 9.58
CA LEU A 48 -12.91 -12.30 10.34
C LEU A 48 -13.75 -13.18 11.28
N SER A 49 -14.18 -14.36 10.83
CA SER A 49 -14.93 -15.29 11.68
C SER A 49 -14.10 -15.76 12.88
N SER A 50 -12.81 -16.05 12.69
CA SER A 50 -11.92 -16.40 13.81
C SER A 50 -11.77 -15.27 14.83
N ILE A 51 -11.82 -14.00 14.41
CA ILE A 51 -11.71 -12.84 15.30
C ILE A 51 -13.01 -12.63 16.09
N TYR A 52 -14.16 -12.62 15.41
CA TYR A 52 -15.44 -12.26 16.03
C TYR A 52 -16.17 -13.43 16.69
N PHE A 53 -15.90 -14.68 16.31
CA PHE A 53 -16.56 -15.88 16.85
C PHE A 53 -15.59 -16.87 17.50
N GLY A 54 -14.28 -16.72 17.31
CA GLY A 54 -13.27 -17.53 17.99
C GLY A 54 -13.12 -17.19 19.47
N SER A 55 -12.32 -17.99 20.17
CA SER A 55 -12.03 -17.79 21.60
C SER A 55 -11.36 -16.44 21.86
N SER A 56 -11.82 -15.72 22.88
CA SER A 56 -11.31 -14.40 23.25
C SER A 56 -11.39 -14.18 24.77
N MET A 57 -10.32 -13.65 25.35
CA MET A 57 -10.28 -13.22 26.76
C MET A 57 -11.22 -12.04 27.05
N ALA A 58 -11.75 -11.36 26.01
CA ALA A 58 -12.68 -10.25 26.12
C ALA A 58 -14.08 -10.63 25.60
N ALA A 59 -14.61 -11.79 26.01
CA ALA A 59 -15.85 -12.38 25.51
C ALA A 59 -17.07 -11.43 25.56
N LYS A 60 -17.20 -10.62 26.62
CA LYS A 60 -18.26 -9.59 26.72
C LYS A 60 -18.17 -8.56 25.59
N LYS A 61 -17.00 -7.94 25.42
CA LYS A 61 -16.77 -6.96 24.34
C LYS A 61 -16.93 -7.59 22.96
N GLN A 62 -16.46 -8.82 22.76
CA GLN A 62 -16.65 -9.53 21.50
C GLN A 62 -18.15 -9.71 21.17
N ARG A 63 -18.96 -10.12 22.14
CA ARG A 63 -20.42 -10.23 21.96
C ARG A 63 -21.06 -8.88 21.68
N ASP A 64 -20.70 -7.84 22.42
CA ASP A 64 -21.27 -6.50 22.26
C ASP A 64 -20.93 -5.93 20.87
N CYS A 65 -19.67 -6.08 20.45
CA CYS A 65 -19.22 -5.75 19.09
C CYS A 65 -20.02 -6.50 18.01
N ARG A 66 -20.32 -7.80 18.19
CA ARG A 66 -21.17 -8.55 17.23
C ARG A 66 -22.58 -7.97 17.16
N ALA A 67 -23.18 -7.65 18.31
CA ALA A 67 -24.51 -7.06 18.39
C ALA A 67 -24.56 -5.68 17.69
N SER A 68 -23.60 -4.79 17.99
CA SER A 68 -23.50 -3.49 17.31
C SER A 68 -23.26 -3.63 15.81
N ALA A 69 -22.40 -4.57 15.39
CA ALA A 69 -22.10 -4.77 13.98
C ALA A 69 -23.31 -5.24 13.17
N SER A 70 -24.13 -6.13 13.74
CA SER A 70 -25.39 -6.57 13.13
C SER A 70 -26.42 -5.45 13.12
N ALA A 71 -26.61 -4.75 14.24
CA ALA A 71 -27.55 -3.63 14.34
C ALA A 71 -27.25 -2.49 13.34
N ASN A 72 -25.97 -2.18 13.13
CA ASN A 72 -25.52 -1.14 12.18
C ASN A 72 -25.34 -1.66 10.74
N ARG A 73 -25.67 -2.92 10.47
CA ARG A 73 -25.58 -3.55 9.14
C ARG A 73 -24.19 -3.46 8.51
N HIS A 74 -23.18 -3.94 9.25
CA HIS A 74 -21.82 -4.05 8.72
C HIS A 74 -21.68 -5.18 7.69
N THR A 75 -21.04 -4.84 6.57
CA THR A 75 -20.65 -5.76 5.50
C THR A 75 -19.26 -6.34 5.74
N LEU A 76 -18.86 -7.36 4.96
CA LEU A 76 -17.48 -7.87 5.01
C LEU A 76 -16.43 -6.80 4.72
N GLY A 77 -16.74 -5.85 3.84
CA GLY A 77 -15.86 -4.73 3.50
C GLY A 77 -15.61 -3.80 4.68
N THR A 78 -16.66 -3.41 5.39
CA THR A 78 -16.53 -2.52 6.55
C THR A 78 -15.86 -3.22 7.73
N LEU A 79 -16.17 -4.49 7.99
CA LEU A 79 -15.47 -5.29 9.02
C LEU A 79 -13.98 -5.48 8.70
N LYS A 80 -13.62 -5.69 7.43
CA LYS A 80 -12.23 -5.76 6.99
C LYS A 80 -11.49 -4.44 7.20
N GLU A 81 -12.13 -3.30 6.94
CA GLU A 81 -11.56 -1.98 7.21
C GLU A 81 -11.33 -1.79 8.72
N ILE A 82 -12.29 -2.16 9.57
CA ILE A 82 -12.13 -2.12 11.05
C ILE A 82 -10.90 -2.90 11.48
N GLU A 83 -10.74 -4.14 11.00
CA GLU A 83 -9.56 -4.97 11.36
C GLU A 83 -8.25 -4.43 10.78
N THR A 84 -8.31 -3.70 9.66
CA THR A 84 -7.13 -2.98 9.13
C THR A 84 -6.70 -1.89 10.10
N GLN A 85 -7.63 -1.08 10.60
CA GLN A 85 -7.34 -0.03 11.57
C GLN A 85 -6.84 -0.61 12.91
N VAL A 86 -7.45 -1.71 13.40
CA VAL A 86 -6.95 -2.42 14.59
C VAL A 86 -5.56 -3.04 14.37
N GLY A 87 -5.25 -3.42 13.13
CA GLY A 87 -3.92 -3.85 12.71
C GLY A 87 -2.84 -2.79 12.96
N HIS A 88 -3.17 -1.51 12.77
CA HIS A 88 -2.26 -0.39 12.97
C HIS A 88 -2.01 0.00 14.43
N LEU A 89 -2.79 -0.51 15.39
CA LEU A 89 -2.57 -0.22 16.80
C LEU A 89 -1.25 -0.81 17.30
N LYS A 90 -0.41 0.02 17.94
CA LYS A 90 0.79 -0.42 18.66
C LYS A 90 0.40 -1.13 19.96
N ASP A 91 -0.57 -0.57 20.69
CA ASP A 91 -1.13 -1.19 21.90
C ASP A 91 -2.28 -2.14 21.56
N LYS A 92 -1.99 -3.45 21.50
CA LYS A 92 -2.99 -4.48 21.21
C LYS A 92 -4.00 -4.72 22.34
N ARG A 93 -3.76 -4.24 23.57
CA ARG A 93 -4.71 -4.39 24.69
C ARG A 93 -6.00 -3.59 24.43
N LYS A 94 -5.90 -2.51 23.67
CA LYS A 94 -7.03 -1.64 23.29
C LYS A 94 -7.80 -2.13 22.06
N ALA A 95 -7.37 -3.22 21.41
CA ALA A 95 -7.98 -3.71 20.17
C ALA A 95 -9.50 -3.90 20.28
N TRP A 96 -9.99 -4.55 21.35
CA TRP A 96 -11.43 -4.75 21.54
C TRP A 96 -12.21 -3.47 21.81
N GLN A 97 -11.59 -2.46 22.43
CA GLN A 97 -12.22 -1.16 22.63
C GLN A 97 -12.39 -0.44 21.29
N VAL A 98 -11.37 -0.48 20.43
CA VAL A 98 -11.41 0.13 19.10
C VAL A 98 -12.43 -0.59 18.21
N ARG A 99 -12.47 -1.92 18.22
CA ARG A 99 -13.50 -2.69 17.50
C ARG A 99 -14.90 -2.23 17.89
N CYS A 100 -15.21 -2.18 19.20
CA CYS A 100 -16.57 -1.86 19.62
C CYS A 100 -16.93 -0.40 19.35
N GLY A 101 -15.95 0.52 19.42
CA GLY A 101 -16.15 1.90 19.01
C GLY A 101 -16.45 2.04 17.51
N LEU A 102 -15.78 1.27 16.65
CA LEU A 102 -15.97 1.33 15.20
C LEU A 102 -17.21 0.55 14.73
N THR A 103 -17.58 -0.55 15.37
CA THR A 103 -18.82 -1.29 15.05
C THR A 103 -20.08 -0.58 15.55
N ALA A 104 -19.94 0.43 16.42
CA ALA A 104 -21.05 1.27 16.86
C ALA A 104 -21.40 2.38 15.86
N LEU A 105 -20.52 2.66 14.88
CA LEU A 105 -20.76 3.65 13.83
C LEU A 105 -21.63 3.06 12.72
N PRO A 106 -22.27 3.91 11.89
CA PRO A 106 -22.92 3.45 10.66
C PRO A 106 -21.94 2.68 9.77
N ALA A 107 -22.45 1.69 9.03
CA ALA A 107 -21.66 0.87 8.11
C ALA A 107 -21.24 1.60 6.81
N ASP A 108 -20.65 2.79 6.96
CA ASP A 108 -20.02 3.55 5.90
C ASP A 108 -18.48 3.43 5.99
N LEU A 109 -17.87 3.05 4.88
CA LEU A 109 -16.44 2.78 4.80
C LEU A 109 -15.61 4.05 4.98
N ALA A 110 -16.06 5.19 4.45
CA ALA A 110 -15.34 6.46 4.58
C ALA A 110 -15.33 6.94 6.04
N THR A 111 -16.48 6.88 6.70
CA THR A 111 -16.65 7.22 8.12
C THR A 111 -15.79 6.32 9.01
N ILE A 112 -15.85 5.00 8.81
CA ILE A 112 -15.05 4.03 9.59
C ILE A 112 -13.56 4.27 9.39
N ARG A 113 -13.10 4.51 8.16
CA ARG A 113 -11.69 4.77 7.87
C ARG A 113 -11.20 6.03 8.54
N LYS A 114 -11.94 7.15 8.39
CA LYS A 114 -11.59 8.43 9.00
C LYS A 114 -11.53 8.31 10.52
N ARG A 115 -12.60 7.80 11.13
CA ARG A 115 -12.68 7.69 12.59
C ARG A 115 -11.69 6.67 13.15
N GLY A 116 -11.44 5.57 12.43
CA GLY A 116 -10.44 4.58 12.79
C GLY A 116 -9.03 5.16 12.80
N ALA A 117 -8.67 5.93 11.77
CA ALA A 117 -7.37 6.62 11.70
C ALA A 117 -7.18 7.61 12.87
N GLU A 118 -8.20 8.40 13.20
CA GLU A 118 -8.19 9.31 14.36
C GLU A 118 -7.95 8.56 15.69
N ILE A 119 -8.69 7.47 15.93
CA ILE A 119 -8.56 6.66 17.15
C ILE A 119 -7.18 6.00 17.22
N VAL A 120 -6.69 5.45 16.11
CA VAL A 120 -5.36 4.84 16.03
C VAL A 120 -4.27 5.88 16.29
N ALA A 121 -4.37 7.07 15.70
CA ALA A 121 -3.42 8.15 15.92
C ALA A 121 -3.41 8.61 17.38
N ALA A 122 -4.58 8.76 18.00
CA ALA A 122 -4.69 9.12 19.41
C ALA A 122 -4.09 8.05 20.34
N ILE A 123 -4.33 6.76 20.06
CA ILE A 123 -3.85 5.65 20.89
C ILE A 123 -2.34 5.41 20.71
N ASN A 124 -1.85 5.46 19.48
CA ASN A 124 -0.43 5.25 19.19
C ASN A 124 0.42 6.45 19.61
N GLY A 125 -0.22 7.54 20.00
CA GLY A 125 0.36 8.87 20.12
C GLY A 125 0.70 9.43 18.74
N THR A 126 0.72 10.76 18.63
CA THR A 126 1.46 11.47 17.57
C THR A 126 2.95 11.33 17.84
N GLY A 127 3.44 10.09 17.96
CA GLY A 127 4.84 9.80 17.85
C GLY A 127 5.22 10.19 16.43
N VAL A 128 5.48 11.49 16.23
CA VAL A 128 6.25 12.02 15.13
C VAL A 128 7.65 11.48 15.37
N VAL A 129 7.82 10.19 15.15
CA VAL A 129 9.08 9.67 14.70
C VAL A 129 9.19 10.32 13.33
N ASN A 130 9.87 11.47 13.28
CA ASN A 130 10.22 12.07 12.01
C ASN A 130 10.80 10.93 11.18
N PRO A 131 10.19 10.62 10.02
CA PRO A 131 10.68 9.52 9.21
C PRO A 131 12.17 9.72 9.00
N SER A 132 12.96 8.67 9.23
CA SER A 132 14.41 8.78 9.16
C SER A 132 14.85 9.40 7.84
N LYS A 133 15.98 10.11 7.89
CA LYS A 133 16.65 10.60 6.69
C LYS A 133 16.86 9.41 5.75
N ALA A 134 16.49 9.58 4.48
CA ALA A 134 16.49 8.50 3.51
C ALA A 134 16.80 9.05 2.12
N ALA A 135 17.50 8.25 1.32
CA ALA A 135 17.67 8.48 -0.11
C ALA A 135 17.34 7.18 -0.84
N SER A 136 16.55 7.26 -1.91
CA SER A 136 16.17 6.09 -2.71
C SER A 136 16.04 6.47 -4.17
N ALA A 137 16.42 5.58 -5.06
CA ALA A 137 16.21 5.71 -6.49
C ALA A 137 15.28 4.58 -6.96
N ARG A 138 14.28 4.92 -7.79
CA ARG A 138 13.35 3.95 -8.38
C ARG A 138 13.29 4.15 -9.88
N ARG A 139 13.40 3.06 -10.63
CA ARG A 139 13.23 3.08 -12.08
C ARG A 139 11.79 3.44 -12.45
N VAL A 140 11.64 4.32 -13.43
CA VAL A 140 10.35 4.54 -14.10
C VAL A 140 10.17 3.41 -15.13
N ASN A 141 9.06 2.69 -15.02
CA ASN A 141 8.82 1.51 -15.87
C ASN A 141 8.82 1.88 -17.35
N ASN A 142 9.48 1.06 -18.17
CA ASN A 142 9.56 1.21 -19.63
C ASN A 142 10.20 2.52 -20.12
N THR A 143 11.04 3.17 -19.31
CA THR A 143 11.83 4.33 -19.75
C THR A 143 13.28 4.22 -19.30
N THR A 144 14.12 5.14 -19.81
CA THR A 144 15.50 5.33 -19.36
C THR A 144 15.59 6.19 -18.09
N TYR A 145 14.47 6.76 -17.63
CA TYR A 145 14.43 7.66 -16.47
C TYR A 145 14.39 6.90 -15.13
N MET A 146 14.89 7.56 -14.10
CA MET A 146 14.81 7.12 -12.71
C MET A 146 14.36 8.26 -11.81
N ASP A 147 13.45 7.97 -10.89
CA ASP A 147 13.05 8.89 -9.83
C ASP A 147 14.06 8.83 -8.70
N PHE A 148 14.58 9.97 -8.27
CA PHE A 148 15.44 10.09 -7.10
C PHE A 148 14.73 10.84 -5.98
N HIS A 149 14.53 10.15 -4.86
CA HIS A 149 13.81 10.67 -3.70
C HIS A 149 14.78 10.86 -2.52
N ILE A 150 14.90 12.09 -2.02
CA ILE A 150 15.65 12.43 -0.81
C ILE A 150 14.67 12.92 0.26
N ARG A 151 14.84 12.40 1.49
CA ARG A 151 14.22 12.90 2.70
C ARG A 151 15.30 13.34 3.68
N THR A 152 15.33 14.62 4.00
CA THR A 152 16.20 15.23 5.01
C THR A 152 15.46 16.41 5.66
N GLU A 153 16.20 17.26 6.40
CA GLU A 153 15.65 18.47 7.00
C GLU A 153 15.02 19.40 5.94
N SER A 154 13.85 19.95 6.25
CA SER A 154 13.06 20.79 5.33
C SER A 154 13.83 22.00 4.81
N ASN A 155 14.64 22.64 5.66
CA ASN A 155 15.49 23.77 5.27
C ASN A 155 16.53 23.37 4.22
N LEU A 156 17.16 22.20 4.35
CA LEU A 156 18.16 21.69 3.42
C LEU A 156 17.53 21.37 2.05
N VAL A 157 16.36 20.71 2.05
CA VAL A 157 15.63 20.44 0.79
C VAL A 157 15.24 21.74 0.11
N THR A 158 14.75 22.72 0.87
CA THR A 158 14.35 24.02 0.32
C THR A 158 15.53 24.78 -0.27
N GLN A 159 16.66 24.84 0.44
CA GLN A 159 17.88 25.49 -0.05
C GLN A 159 18.42 24.79 -1.31
N ALA A 160 18.50 23.46 -1.30
CA ALA A 160 18.96 22.68 -2.45
C ALA A 160 18.05 22.88 -3.68
N PHE A 161 16.73 22.89 -3.48
CA PHE A 161 15.77 23.07 -4.57
C PHE A 161 15.77 24.50 -5.12
N THR A 162 15.92 25.52 -4.25
CA THR A 162 16.09 26.91 -4.68
C THR A 162 17.37 27.09 -5.49
N ALA A 163 18.49 26.50 -5.06
CA ALA A 163 19.75 26.53 -5.81
C ALA A 163 19.61 25.84 -7.18
N ALA A 164 18.93 24.68 -7.23
CA ALA A 164 18.66 23.98 -8.48
C ALA A 164 17.81 24.81 -9.45
N LYS A 165 16.78 25.51 -8.95
CA LYS A 165 15.98 26.43 -9.78
C LYS A 165 16.80 27.58 -10.35
N ALA A 166 17.62 28.22 -9.52
CA ALA A 166 18.47 29.33 -9.97
C ALA A 166 19.48 28.87 -11.03
N TYR A 167 20.06 27.68 -10.86
CA TYR A 167 20.98 27.11 -11.85
C TYR A 167 20.26 26.69 -13.15
N ALA A 168 19.08 26.09 -13.03
CA ALA A 168 18.23 25.73 -14.17
C ALA A 168 17.87 26.94 -15.04
N GLU A 169 17.52 28.06 -14.41
CA GLU A 169 17.23 29.32 -15.09
C GLU A 169 18.47 29.92 -15.77
N LYS A 170 19.63 29.85 -15.10
CA LYS A 170 20.88 30.39 -15.64
C LYS A 170 21.36 29.62 -16.88
N GLU A 171 21.28 28.29 -16.85
CA GLU A 171 21.85 27.41 -17.89
C GLU A 171 20.79 26.92 -18.89
N ASP A 172 19.52 27.36 -18.75
CA ASP A 172 18.38 26.95 -19.58
C ASP A 172 18.19 25.42 -19.66
N ILE A 173 18.23 24.75 -18.51
CA ILE A 173 18.07 23.30 -18.38
C ILE A 173 16.92 22.94 -17.43
N PRO A 174 16.36 21.72 -17.49
CA PRO A 174 15.37 21.26 -16.53
C PRO A 174 15.89 21.29 -15.09
N VAL A 175 15.02 21.64 -14.13
CA VAL A 175 15.36 21.68 -12.69
C VAL A 175 15.85 20.32 -12.17
N SER A 176 15.37 19.21 -12.74
CA SER A 176 15.86 17.87 -12.42
C SER A 176 17.35 17.70 -12.72
N ASP A 177 17.77 18.20 -13.87
CA ASP A 177 19.12 18.03 -14.40
C ASP A 177 20.06 18.98 -13.66
N ALA A 178 19.62 20.22 -13.43
CA ALA A 178 20.28 21.18 -12.56
C ALA A 178 20.51 20.63 -11.14
N ALA A 179 19.50 20.03 -10.53
CA ALA A 179 19.63 19.43 -9.20
C ALA A 179 20.68 18.32 -9.18
N CYS A 180 20.69 17.44 -10.18
CA CYS A 180 21.68 16.36 -10.29
C CYS A 180 23.10 16.91 -10.51
N LEU A 181 23.26 17.93 -11.37
CA LEU A 181 24.55 18.56 -11.62
C LEU A 181 25.13 19.23 -10.37
N LEU A 182 24.29 19.90 -9.58
CA LEU A 182 24.70 20.47 -8.29
C LEU A 182 25.11 19.37 -7.29
N MET A 183 24.37 18.25 -7.23
CA MET A 183 24.72 17.11 -6.35
C MET A 183 26.03 16.45 -6.74
N LEU A 184 26.34 16.39 -8.05
CA LEU A 184 27.60 15.86 -8.56
C LEU A 184 28.79 16.82 -8.37
N GLY A 185 28.57 18.02 -7.82
CA GLY A 185 29.60 19.05 -7.65
C GLY A 185 29.97 19.79 -8.94
N ASN A 186 29.15 19.64 -10.00
CA ASN A 186 29.44 20.11 -11.35
C ASN A 186 28.77 21.44 -11.70
N ALA A 187 28.49 22.29 -10.69
CA ALA A 187 27.89 23.62 -10.84
C ALA A 187 28.69 24.57 -11.77
N THR A 188 29.90 24.15 -12.18
CA THR A 188 30.82 24.86 -13.08
C THR A 188 30.83 24.30 -14.52
N GLY A 189 29.87 23.43 -14.89
CA GLY A 189 29.62 23.05 -16.28
C GLY A 189 30.53 21.95 -16.86
N LYS A 190 31.20 21.16 -16.01
CA LYS A 190 31.91 19.95 -16.47
C LYS A 190 31.39 18.73 -15.73
N VAL A 191 30.53 17.95 -16.38
CA VAL A 191 30.30 16.56 -16.00
C VAL A 191 31.66 15.86 -16.18
N PRO A 192 32.25 15.22 -15.16
CA PRO A 192 33.43 14.40 -15.39
C PRO A 192 33.06 13.41 -16.48
N LEU A 193 33.89 13.32 -17.52
CA LEU A 193 33.72 12.35 -18.58
C LEU A 193 33.89 10.96 -17.95
N VAL A 194 32.79 10.42 -17.41
CA VAL A 194 32.75 9.04 -16.95
C VAL A 194 32.80 8.23 -18.22
N THR A 195 33.92 7.56 -18.49
CA THR A 195 33.99 6.54 -19.55
C THR A 195 33.18 5.36 -19.05
N PRO A 196 31.94 5.14 -19.56
CA PRO A 196 31.15 4.03 -19.08
C PRO A 196 31.76 2.74 -19.61
N VAL A 197 31.96 1.76 -18.73
CA VAL A 197 32.33 0.40 -19.16
C VAL A 197 31.03 -0.29 -19.57
N VAL A 198 30.98 -0.76 -20.81
CA VAL A 198 29.88 -1.59 -21.32
C VAL A 198 30.11 -3.01 -20.82
N VAL A 199 29.28 -3.48 -19.89
CA VAL A 199 29.30 -4.88 -19.46
C VAL A 199 28.33 -5.65 -20.36
N LEU A 200 28.86 -6.33 -21.38
CA LEU A 200 28.09 -7.20 -22.27
C LEU A 200 28.06 -8.62 -21.71
N PRO A 201 26.91 -9.12 -21.22
CA PRO A 201 26.72 -10.56 -21.12
C PRO A 201 26.61 -11.13 -22.55
N LEU A 202 27.66 -11.81 -23.02
CA LEU A 202 27.70 -12.51 -24.32
C LEU A 202 26.87 -13.81 -24.32
N ASP A 203 25.79 -13.87 -23.53
CA ASP A 203 24.89 -15.02 -23.51
C ASP A 203 23.80 -14.82 -24.57
N GLU A 204 23.71 -15.76 -25.51
CA GLU A 204 22.68 -15.79 -26.56
C GLU A 204 21.25 -15.79 -25.99
N ARG A 205 21.07 -16.24 -24.74
CA ARG A 205 19.80 -16.17 -24.00
C ARG A 205 19.40 -14.76 -23.60
N VAL A 206 20.33 -13.81 -23.59
CA VAL A 206 20.12 -12.41 -23.16
C VAL A 206 20.07 -11.45 -24.35
N LEU A 207 20.86 -11.69 -25.39
CA LEU A 207 20.95 -10.82 -26.57
C LEU A 207 19.96 -11.20 -27.68
N GLY A 208 19.36 -12.40 -27.61
CA GLY A 208 18.57 -12.95 -28.70
C GLY A 208 19.45 -13.57 -29.79
N VAL A 209 18.89 -14.51 -30.53
CA VAL A 209 19.61 -15.32 -31.51
C VAL A 209 19.57 -14.64 -32.89
N THR A 210 18.53 -13.85 -33.14
CA THR A 210 18.30 -13.22 -34.44
C THR A 210 18.73 -11.74 -34.49
N PRO A 211 19.08 -11.19 -35.67
CA PRO A 211 19.40 -9.77 -35.84
C PRO A 211 18.29 -8.82 -35.39
N ALA A 212 17.02 -9.19 -35.54
CA ALA A 212 15.87 -8.40 -35.12
C ALA A 212 15.71 -8.34 -33.59
N GLU A 213 16.01 -9.44 -32.89
CA GLU A 213 16.00 -9.47 -31.41
C GLU A 213 17.14 -8.65 -30.82
N ARG A 214 18.32 -8.64 -31.48
CA ARG A 214 19.48 -7.84 -31.06
C ARG A 214 19.27 -6.32 -31.20
N ALA A 215 18.38 -5.88 -32.08
CA ALA A 215 18.05 -4.45 -32.30
C ALA A 215 17.20 -3.81 -31.19
N HIS A 216 16.87 -4.57 -30.14
CA HIS A 216 16.14 -4.07 -28.96
C HIS A 216 16.93 -4.26 -27.66
N ALA A 217 18.21 -4.63 -27.75
CA ALA A 217 19.04 -4.85 -26.58
C ALA A 217 19.31 -3.52 -25.85
N VAL A 218 18.90 -3.46 -24.58
CA VAL A 218 19.18 -2.33 -23.70
C VAL A 218 20.40 -2.66 -22.84
N LEU A 219 21.56 -2.16 -23.26
CA LEU A 219 22.82 -2.36 -22.55
C LEU A 219 22.88 -1.46 -21.31
N SER A 220 23.30 -2.01 -20.17
CA SER A 220 23.49 -1.24 -18.94
C SER A 220 24.96 -0.89 -18.76
N LEU A 221 25.22 0.39 -18.50
CA LEU A 221 26.55 0.94 -18.30
C LEU A 221 26.91 0.94 -16.80
N SER A 222 28.20 0.94 -16.49
CA SER A 222 28.71 0.94 -15.10
C SER A 222 28.27 2.16 -14.26
N ASN A 223 27.88 3.26 -14.90
CA ASN A 223 27.33 4.45 -14.26
C ASN A 223 25.79 4.43 -14.12
N GLY A 224 25.15 3.28 -14.43
CA GLY A 224 23.70 3.11 -14.36
C GLY A 224 22.94 3.65 -15.57
N ALA A 225 23.61 4.32 -16.52
CA ALA A 225 22.99 4.73 -17.78
C ALA A 225 22.71 3.51 -18.67
N ARG A 226 21.81 3.68 -19.63
CA ARG A 226 21.43 2.62 -20.57
C ARG A 226 21.55 3.11 -22.00
N MET A 227 22.04 2.23 -22.86
CA MET A 227 22.18 2.46 -24.30
C MET A 227 21.30 1.45 -25.04
N THR A 228 20.45 1.95 -25.93
CA THR A 228 19.74 1.15 -26.93
C THR A 228 20.60 1.10 -28.18
N VAL A 229 20.81 -0.10 -28.73
CA VAL A 229 21.55 -0.33 -29.99
C VAL A 229 20.55 -0.58 -31.11
#